data_AF-A0A376E4D8-F1
#
_entry.id   AF-A0A376E4D8-F1
#
_cell.length_a   1.000
_cell.length_b   1.000
_cell.length_c   1.000
_cell.angle_alpha   90.00
_cell.angle_beta   90.00
_cell.angle_gamma   90.00
#
_symmetry.space_group_name_H-M   'P 1'
#
loop_
_entity.id
_entity.type
_entity.pdbx_description
1 polymer ?
#
loop_
_entity_poly.entity_id
_entity_poly.type
_entity_poly.pdbx_seq_one_letter_code
_entity_poly.pdbx_strand_id
1 'polypeptide(L)'
;MMKKKLLLTGFFITFSLVVKSQVGINTANPQGIFSVDGLKNNPSTGTPTITQAKDDLVMTSNGNLGLGLTAPGTTLDVNGAITNRETALIVAGNTVTIPSNVSLIRLTGAATAAVAITAPAAPNAGQRLIVYNNTTGDSVLPWTGLLFLMVRRWNLFSVIHTGGLLMGGARAGPHRLIFIMQTVPLRETEQ
;
A
#
# COMPACT_ATOMS: atom_id res chain seq x y z
N MET A 1 49.16 -9.94 -38.49
CA MET A 1 48.42 -8.71 -38.09
C MET A 1 46.91 -8.95 -37.87
N MET A 2 46.24 -9.87 -38.58
CA MET A 2 44.78 -10.10 -38.46
C MET A 2 44.33 -10.86 -37.18
N LYS A 3 45.16 -11.76 -36.63
CA LYS A 3 44.83 -12.53 -35.40
C LYS A 3 44.59 -11.65 -34.16
N LYS A 4 45.33 -10.54 -34.02
CA LYS A 4 45.15 -9.57 -32.92
C LYS A 4 43.84 -8.78 -33.06
N LYS A 5 43.41 -8.49 -34.29
CA LYS A 5 42.11 -7.83 -34.56
C LYS A 5 40.94 -8.78 -34.25
N LEU A 6 41.06 -10.07 -34.58
CA LEU A 6 40.04 -11.07 -34.31
C LEU A 6 39.84 -11.32 -32.80
N LEU A 7 40.93 -11.37 -32.02
CA LEU A 7 40.87 -11.47 -30.55
C LEU A 7 40.18 -10.26 -29.91
N LEU A 8 40.47 -9.05 -30.40
CA LEU A 8 39.89 -7.82 -29.88
C LEU A 8 38.38 -7.73 -30.18
N THR A 9 37.97 -8.12 -31.39
CA THR A 9 36.54 -8.20 -31.74
C THR A 9 35.81 -9.25 -30.90
N GLY A 10 36.42 -10.41 -30.68
CA GLY A 10 35.88 -11.44 -29.80
C GLY A 10 35.69 -10.92 -28.36
N PHE A 11 36.67 -10.19 -27.83
CA PHE A 11 36.59 -9.57 -26.51
C PHE A 11 35.42 -8.59 -26.38
N PHE A 12 35.24 -7.67 -27.34
CA PHE A 12 34.13 -6.72 -27.32
C PHE A 12 32.74 -7.39 -27.41
N ILE A 13 32.59 -8.44 -28.23
CA ILE A 13 31.35 -9.21 -28.32
C ILE A 13 31.06 -9.87 -26.97
N THR A 14 32.03 -10.57 -26.38
CA THR A 14 31.83 -11.23 -25.08
C THR A 14 31.61 -10.24 -23.93
N PHE A 15 32.23 -9.06 -23.96
CA PHE A 15 32.07 -8.04 -22.94
C PHE A 15 30.66 -7.45 -22.93
N SER A 16 30.08 -7.22 -24.13
CA SER A 16 28.71 -6.69 -24.27
C SER A 16 27.60 -7.62 -23.74
N LEU A 17 27.88 -8.92 -23.63
CA LEU A 17 26.91 -9.91 -23.12
C LEU A 17 26.89 -10.00 -21.59
N VAL A 18 27.91 -9.48 -20.90
CA VAL A 18 28.10 -9.64 -19.44
C VAL A 18 27.85 -8.33 -18.69
N VAL A 19 28.05 -7.17 -19.33
CA VAL A 19 27.81 -5.87 -18.69
C VAL A 19 26.31 -5.58 -18.66
N LYS A 20 25.75 -5.56 -17.46
CA LYS A 20 24.38 -5.11 -17.22
C LYS A 20 24.40 -3.67 -16.66
N SER A 21 23.45 -2.82 -17.10
CA SER A 21 23.37 -1.39 -16.73
C SER A 21 22.51 -1.16 -15.48
N GLN A 22 22.74 -1.93 -14.41
CA GLN A 22 22.09 -1.69 -13.12
C GLN A 22 22.81 -0.60 -12.33
N VAL A 23 22.04 0.14 -11.53
CA VAL A 23 22.56 1.15 -10.61
C VAL A 23 22.50 0.62 -9.19
N GLY A 24 23.66 0.54 -8.53
CA GLY A 24 23.77 0.24 -7.11
C GLY A 24 24.23 1.47 -6.33
N ILE A 25 23.57 1.77 -5.21
CA ILE A 25 24.09 2.69 -4.20
C ILE A 25 24.46 1.85 -2.99
N ASN A 26 25.72 1.97 -2.53
CA ASN A 26 26.28 1.21 -1.42
C ASN A 26 26.29 -0.32 -1.57
N THR A 27 25.86 -0.86 -2.72
CA THR A 27 26.01 -2.28 -3.06
C THR A 27 26.75 -2.44 -4.37
N ALA A 28 27.71 -3.36 -4.41
CA ALA A 28 28.39 -3.78 -5.65
C ALA A 28 27.59 -4.85 -6.42
N ASN A 29 26.51 -5.35 -5.81
CA ASN A 29 25.70 -6.44 -6.32
C ASN A 29 24.20 -6.08 -6.26
N PRO A 30 23.75 -5.17 -7.15
CA PRO A 30 22.35 -4.77 -7.18
C PRO A 30 21.45 -5.95 -7.55
N GLN A 31 20.31 -6.06 -6.86
CA GLN A 31 19.36 -7.16 -7.04
C GLN A 31 18.26 -6.83 -8.08
N GLY A 32 18.22 -5.58 -8.54
CA GLY A 32 17.31 -5.10 -9.58
C GLY A 32 17.99 -4.11 -10.52
N ILE A 33 17.19 -3.34 -11.26
CA ILE A 33 17.70 -2.28 -12.14
C ILE A 33 18.24 -1.09 -11.34
N PHE A 34 17.69 -0.88 -10.14
CA PHE A 34 18.19 0.07 -9.15
C PHE A 34 18.11 -0.57 -7.77
N SER A 35 19.19 -0.51 -7.00
CA SER A 35 19.20 -1.01 -5.63
C SER A 35 19.98 -0.06 -4.72
N VAL A 36 19.45 0.17 -3.53
CA VAL A 36 20.10 0.93 -2.46
C VAL A 36 20.24 0.00 -1.26
N ASP A 37 21.45 -0.14 -0.76
CA ASP A 37 21.78 -0.88 0.46
C ASP A 37 22.15 0.13 1.54
N GLY A 38 21.27 0.29 2.53
CA GLY A 38 21.42 1.32 3.55
C GLY A 38 22.66 1.11 4.41
N LEU A 39 22.94 -0.14 4.80
CA LEU A 39 24.01 -0.50 5.72
C LEU A 39 25.29 -0.97 5.02
N LYS A 40 25.31 -1.04 3.69
CA LYS A 40 26.42 -1.59 2.89
C LYS A 40 26.77 -3.02 3.34
N ASN A 41 25.77 -3.79 3.72
CA ASN A 41 25.97 -5.11 4.30
C ASN A 41 25.71 -6.24 3.30
N ASN A 42 25.27 -5.93 2.07
CA ASN A 42 24.98 -6.93 1.06
C ASN A 42 26.25 -7.65 0.56
N PRO A 43 26.13 -8.96 0.25
CA PRO A 43 27.26 -9.71 -0.27
C PRO A 43 27.64 -9.20 -1.68
N SER A 44 28.94 -9.18 -1.96
CA SER A 44 29.47 -8.76 -3.28
C SER A 44 29.02 -9.64 -4.45
N THR A 45 28.44 -10.81 -4.17
CA THR A 45 27.84 -11.72 -5.16
C THR A 45 26.66 -12.48 -4.53
N GLY A 46 25.79 -13.04 -5.35
CA GLY A 46 24.63 -13.83 -4.89
C GLY A 46 23.47 -12.96 -4.40
N THR A 47 22.61 -13.52 -3.56
CA THR A 47 21.43 -12.82 -3.02
C THR A 47 21.67 -12.42 -1.55
N PRO A 48 21.29 -11.19 -1.13
CA PRO A 48 21.20 -10.81 0.27
C PRO A 48 20.41 -11.80 1.11
N THR A 49 20.83 -11.98 2.37
CA THR A 49 20.01 -12.68 3.36
C THR A 49 18.77 -11.86 3.69
N ILE A 50 17.77 -12.50 4.30
CA ILE A 50 16.52 -11.82 4.71
C ILE A 50 16.81 -10.63 5.64
N THR A 51 17.82 -10.74 6.52
CA THR A 51 18.19 -9.67 7.45
C THR A 51 18.89 -8.51 6.75
N GLN A 52 19.82 -8.79 5.83
CA GLN A 52 20.49 -7.75 5.03
C GLN A 52 19.47 -7.02 4.14
N ALA A 53 18.57 -7.77 3.51
CA ALA A 53 17.55 -7.20 2.65
C ALA A 53 16.61 -6.22 3.38
N LYS A 54 16.53 -6.23 4.72
CA LYS A 54 15.61 -5.36 5.50
C LYS A 54 15.91 -3.88 5.36
N ASP A 55 17.16 -3.52 5.09
CA ASP A 55 17.57 -2.13 4.87
C ASP A 55 17.70 -1.77 3.38
N ASP A 56 17.32 -2.68 2.49
CA ASP A 56 17.38 -2.48 1.05
C ASP A 56 16.12 -1.82 0.48
N LEU A 57 16.34 -1.00 -0.55
CA LEU A 57 15.34 -0.60 -1.54
C LEU A 57 15.72 -1.20 -2.89
N VAL A 58 14.79 -1.89 -3.54
CA VAL A 58 15.03 -2.54 -4.84
C VAL A 58 13.93 -2.18 -5.83
N MET A 59 14.31 -1.65 -6.98
CA MET A 59 13.44 -1.52 -8.15
C MET A 59 13.76 -2.62 -9.15
N THR A 60 12.75 -3.43 -9.50
CA THR A 60 12.89 -4.52 -10.46
C THR A 60 12.67 -4.04 -11.90
N SER A 61 13.12 -4.82 -12.88
CA SER A 61 12.86 -4.54 -14.31
C SER A 61 11.38 -4.56 -14.68
N ASN A 62 10.54 -5.20 -13.87
CA ASN A 62 9.11 -5.35 -14.12
C ASN A 62 8.27 -4.18 -13.56
N GLY A 63 8.90 -3.16 -13.00
CA GLY A 63 8.16 -2.02 -12.44
C GLY A 63 7.86 -2.11 -10.94
N ASN A 64 8.26 -3.19 -10.27
CA ASN A 64 7.96 -3.37 -8.84
C ASN A 64 9.04 -2.77 -7.95
N LEU A 65 8.61 -2.02 -6.94
CA LEU A 65 9.44 -1.44 -5.88
C LEU A 65 9.30 -2.27 -4.60
N GLY A 66 10.43 -2.78 -4.10
CA GLY A 66 10.55 -3.48 -2.83
C GLY A 66 11.24 -2.62 -1.79
N LEU A 67 10.71 -2.59 -0.57
CA LEU A 67 11.38 -2.10 0.63
C LEU A 67 11.54 -3.27 1.60
N GLY A 68 12.76 -3.60 1.98
CA GLY A 68 13.02 -4.77 2.82
C GLY A 68 12.99 -6.11 2.07
N LEU A 69 13.07 -6.06 0.72
CA LEU A 69 12.82 -7.18 -0.18
C LEU A 69 13.68 -7.08 -1.45
N THR A 70 14.17 -8.21 -1.93
CA THR A 70 14.89 -8.32 -3.21
C THR A 70 14.00 -8.76 -4.37
N ALA A 71 12.86 -9.40 -4.06
CA ALA A 71 11.89 -9.88 -5.04
C ALA A 71 10.46 -9.47 -4.63
N PRO A 72 10.07 -8.19 -4.84
CA PRO A 72 8.73 -7.70 -4.52
C PRO A 72 7.65 -8.40 -5.37
N GLY A 73 6.59 -8.88 -4.70
CA GLY A 73 5.49 -9.61 -5.34
C GLY A 73 4.42 -8.72 -5.98
N THR A 74 4.43 -7.42 -5.66
CA THR A 74 3.49 -6.42 -6.19
C THR A 74 4.21 -5.11 -6.49
N THR A 75 3.51 -4.14 -7.10
CA THR A 75 4.10 -2.86 -7.54
C THR A 75 4.80 -2.10 -6.41
N LEU A 76 4.27 -2.17 -5.18
CA LEU A 76 4.93 -1.70 -3.97
C LEU A 76 4.78 -2.77 -2.89
N ASP A 77 5.88 -3.40 -2.53
CA ASP A 77 5.93 -4.43 -1.52
C ASP A 77 6.87 -4.01 -0.38
N VAL A 78 6.33 -3.95 0.84
CA VAL A 78 7.04 -3.45 2.02
C VAL A 78 7.08 -4.54 3.07
N ASN A 79 8.27 -5.07 3.32
CA ASN A 79 8.50 -6.04 4.38
C ASN A 79 8.89 -5.32 5.67
N GLY A 80 7.94 -4.60 6.25
CA GLY A 80 8.15 -3.79 7.46
C GLY A 80 6.89 -3.03 7.88
N ALA A 81 7.02 -2.22 8.93
CA ALA A 81 5.93 -1.36 9.38
C ALA A 81 5.78 -0.14 8.46
N ILE A 82 4.53 0.22 8.14
CA ILE A 82 4.18 1.43 7.38
C ILE A 82 3.52 2.43 8.33
N THR A 83 4.13 3.61 8.46
CA THR A 83 3.52 4.73 9.21
C THR A 83 2.75 5.62 8.25
N ASN A 84 1.42 5.63 8.37
CA ASN A 84 0.56 6.54 7.61
C ASN A 84 0.39 7.87 8.36
N ARG A 85 0.36 8.97 7.61
CA ARG A 85 0.04 10.29 8.17
C ARG A 85 -1.48 10.41 8.27
N GLU A 86 -1.96 10.60 9.48
CA GLU A 86 -3.38 10.80 9.77
C GLU A 86 -3.76 12.27 9.62
N THR A 87 -4.91 12.52 9.02
CA THR A 87 -5.56 13.85 9.06
C THR A 87 -6.78 13.78 9.97
N ALA A 88 -6.79 14.64 10.99
CA ALA A 88 -7.95 14.78 11.86
C ALA A 88 -8.94 15.77 11.24
N LEU A 89 -10.21 15.37 11.15
CA LEU A 89 -11.31 16.22 10.68
C LEU A 89 -12.38 16.29 11.76
N ILE A 90 -12.80 17.52 12.07
CA ILE A 90 -13.86 17.75 13.06
C ILE A 90 -15.21 17.53 12.39
N VAL A 91 -16.08 16.77 13.05
CA VAL A 91 -17.50 16.67 12.67
C VAL A 91 -18.20 17.94 13.11
N ALA A 92 -18.70 18.72 12.15
CA ALA A 92 -19.49 19.93 12.38
C ALA A 92 -20.86 19.78 11.73
N GLY A 93 -21.93 20.00 12.50
CA GLY A 93 -23.31 19.84 12.01
C GLY A 93 -23.58 18.45 11.41
N ASN A 94 -22.94 17.41 11.95
CA ASN A 94 -23.02 16.03 11.45
C ASN A 94 -22.56 15.86 10.00
N THR A 95 -21.66 16.72 9.52
CA THR A 95 -21.06 16.62 8.19
C THR A 95 -19.54 16.65 8.27
N VAL A 96 -18.88 15.97 7.33
CA VAL A 96 -17.43 15.98 7.14
C VAL A 96 -17.12 15.95 5.66
N THR A 97 -16.25 16.86 5.21
CA THR A 97 -15.68 16.83 3.86
C THR A 97 -14.24 16.35 3.92
N ILE A 98 -13.93 15.27 3.20
CA ILE A 98 -12.57 14.72 3.10
C ILE A 98 -11.76 15.53 2.07
N PRO A 99 -10.53 15.97 2.40
CA PRO A 99 -9.68 16.65 1.43
C PRO A 99 -9.16 15.70 0.34
N SER A 100 -8.70 16.27 -0.77
CA SER A 100 -7.89 15.52 -1.76
C SER A 100 -6.56 15.07 -1.15
N ASN A 101 -5.98 13.99 -1.69
CA ASN A 101 -4.65 13.47 -1.32
C ASN A 101 -4.52 12.99 0.12
N VAL A 102 -5.62 12.54 0.73
CA VAL A 102 -5.60 11.93 2.05
C VAL A 102 -6.03 10.47 1.97
N SER A 103 -5.32 9.60 2.69
CA SER A 103 -5.57 8.15 2.71
C SER A 103 -6.03 7.64 4.09
N LEU A 104 -5.80 8.41 5.15
CA LEU A 104 -6.18 8.07 6.52
C LEU A 104 -6.77 9.28 7.26
N ILE A 105 -8.03 9.14 7.66
CA ILE A 105 -8.81 10.18 8.32
C ILE A 105 -9.26 9.71 9.70
N ARG A 106 -9.09 10.58 10.69
CA ARG A 106 -9.73 10.48 12.00
C ARG A 106 -10.83 11.52 12.12
N LEU A 107 -12.06 11.08 12.35
CA LEU A 107 -13.15 11.99 12.71
C LEU A 107 -13.09 12.32 14.19
N THR A 108 -13.21 13.58 14.55
CA THR A 108 -13.20 14.07 15.94
C THR A 108 -14.37 15.02 16.21
N GLY A 109 -14.57 15.41 17.47
CA GLY A 109 -15.67 16.30 17.88
C GLY A 109 -16.88 15.53 18.43
N ALA A 110 -18.02 16.21 18.52
CA ALA A 110 -19.26 15.65 19.05
C ALA A 110 -20.28 15.46 17.93
N ALA A 111 -20.43 14.22 17.47
CA ALA A 111 -21.47 13.85 16.52
C ALA A 111 -22.75 13.48 17.28
N THR A 112 -23.80 14.30 17.16
CA THR A 112 -25.08 14.11 17.87
C THR A 112 -26.09 13.25 17.11
N ALA A 113 -25.73 12.81 15.91
CA ALA A 113 -26.56 12.08 14.94
C ALA A 113 -25.67 11.48 13.83
N ALA A 114 -26.29 10.85 12.84
CA ALA A 114 -25.66 10.30 11.64
C ALA A 114 -24.72 11.29 10.95
N VAL A 115 -23.46 10.90 10.71
CA VAL A 115 -22.47 11.77 10.05
C VAL A 115 -22.44 11.53 8.54
N ALA A 116 -22.75 12.57 7.76
CA ALA A 116 -22.56 12.56 6.31
C ALA A 116 -21.09 12.82 5.96
N ILE A 117 -20.46 11.89 5.24
CA ILE A 117 -19.07 12.01 4.78
C ILE A 117 -19.07 12.23 3.27
N THR A 118 -18.59 13.39 2.84
CA THR A 118 -18.37 13.71 1.43
C THR A 118 -16.89 13.50 1.11
N ALA A 119 -16.59 12.54 0.26
CA ALA A 119 -15.23 12.28 -0.22
C ALA A 119 -15.08 12.65 -1.70
N PRO A 120 -13.90 13.13 -2.14
CA PRO A 120 -13.64 13.36 -3.55
C PRO A 120 -13.70 12.04 -4.31
N ALA A 121 -14.10 12.10 -5.58
CA ALA A 121 -13.96 10.96 -6.49
C ALA A 121 -12.50 10.50 -6.47
N ALA A 122 -12.28 9.19 -6.38
CA ALA A 122 -10.92 8.65 -6.35
C ALA A 122 -10.19 9.05 -7.66
N PRO A 123 -9.13 9.87 -7.61
CA PRO A 123 -8.43 10.29 -8.82
C PRO A 123 -7.76 9.13 -9.56
N ASN A 124 -7.46 8.02 -8.88
CA ASN A 124 -6.81 6.85 -9.48
C ASN A 124 -7.45 5.54 -9.01
N ALA A 125 -7.53 4.57 -9.91
CA ALA A 125 -7.93 3.21 -9.58
C ALA A 125 -7.00 2.59 -8.52
N GLY A 126 -7.56 1.89 -7.54
CA GLY A 126 -6.79 1.27 -6.46
C GLY A 126 -6.41 2.20 -5.30
N GLN A 127 -6.75 3.50 -5.37
CA GLN A 127 -6.61 4.38 -4.21
C GLN A 127 -7.50 3.92 -3.06
N ARG A 128 -6.94 3.92 -1.85
CA ARG A 128 -7.62 3.56 -0.61
C ARG A 128 -7.86 4.80 0.24
N LEU A 129 -9.09 4.93 0.73
CA LEU A 129 -9.44 5.88 1.80
C LEU A 129 -9.86 5.09 3.04
N ILE A 130 -9.20 5.37 4.16
CA ILE A 130 -9.54 4.85 5.47
C ILE A 130 -10.09 5.99 6.30
N VAL A 131 -11.31 5.82 6.82
CA VAL A 131 -11.92 6.76 7.76
C VAL A 131 -12.25 5.99 9.02
N TYR A 132 -11.88 6.52 10.18
CA TYR A 132 -12.31 5.96 11.46
C TYR A 132 -12.91 7.04 12.34
N ASN A 133 -13.94 6.65 13.09
CA ASN A 133 -14.69 7.55 13.97
C ASN A 133 -14.03 7.58 15.36
N ASN A 134 -13.68 8.78 15.84
CA ASN A 134 -13.21 9.05 17.19
C ASN A 134 -13.96 10.25 17.79
N THR A 135 -15.26 10.36 17.49
CA THR A 135 -16.16 11.36 18.07
C THR A 135 -16.70 10.90 19.43
N THR A 136 -17.09 11.84 20.28
CA THR A 136 -17.57 11.59 21.64
C THR A 136 -19.10 11.53 21.78
N GLY A 137 -19.84 11.61 20.68
CA GLY A 137 -21.30 11.46 20.67
C GLY A 137 -21.73 10.15 20.03
N ASP A 138 -22.88 9.62 20.45
CA ASP A 138 -23.50 8.34 20.03
C ASP A 138 -23.88 8.32 18.54
N SER A 139 -22.87 8.45 17.69
CA SER A 139 -23.00 8.46 16.25
C SER A 139 -22.98 7.04 15.74
N VAL A 140 -24.17 6.43 15.70
CA VAL A 140 -24.44 5.39 14.70
C VAL A 140 -24.11 6.04 13.34
N LEU A 141 -23.31 5.37 12.52
CA LEU A 141 -23.09 5.75 11.12
C LEU A 141 -24.16 5.02 10.28
N PRO A 142 -25.40 5.50 10.13
CA PRO A 142 -26.32 4.87 9.20
C PRO A 142 -25.79 5.13 7.79
N TRP A 143 -25.33 4.07 7.14
CA TRP A 143 -24.77 4.17 5.80
C TRP A 143 -25.81 3.72 4.77
N THR A 144 -26.15 4.60 3.84
CA THR A 144 -26.96 4.29 2.65
C THR A 144 -26.02 4.25 1.44
N GLY A 145 -25.30 3.15 1.29
CA GLY A 145 -24.37 2.90 0.18
C GLY A 145 -23.79 1.48 0.22
N LEU A 146 -23.41 0.95 -0.95
CA LEU A 146 -22.86 -0.41 -1.12
C LEU A 146 -21.59 -0.60 -0.26
N LEU A 147 -21.73 -1.42 0.79
CA LEU A 147 -20.66 -1.84 1.68
C LEU A 147 -19.86 -2.97 1.03
N PHE A 148 -18.57 -2.77 0.77
CA PHE A 148 -17.64 -3.88 0.50
C PHE A 148 -16.70 -4.05 1.70
N LEU A 149 -17.15 -4.84 2.68
CA LEU A 149 -16.33 -5.29 3.80
C LEU A 149 -15.47 -6.47 3.33
N MET A 150 -14.15 -6.29 3.19
CA MET A 150 -13.25 -7.42 3.00
C MET A 150 -12.56 -7.79 4.32
N VAL A 151 -13.09 -8.82 5.00
CA VAL A 151 -12.37 -9.53 6.07
C VAL A 151 -11.59 -10.68 5.41
N ARG A 152 -10.28 -10.76 5.63
CA ARG A 152 -9.53 -11.99 5.31
C ARG A 152 -9.59 -12.97 6.49
N ARG A 153 -10.36 -14.04 6.23
CA ARG A 153 -10.32 -15.42 6.74
C ARG A 153 -10.64 -15.65 8.24
N TRP A 154 -11.61 -16.55 8.40
CA TRP A 154 -12.17 -17.14 9.62
C TRP A 154 -13.22 -16.29 10.36
N ASN A 155 -14.46 -16.47 9.88
CA ASN A 155 -15.73 -16.42 10.62
C ASN A 155 -16.45 -15.07 10.81
N LEU A 156 -17.72 -15.13 10.40
CA LEU A 156 -18.86 -14.21 10.49
C LEU A 156 -18.88 -12.94 9.61
N PHE A 157 -19.63 -13.06 8.51
CA PHE A 157 -20.24 -11.94 7.78
C PHE A 157 -21.65 -11.68 8.35
N SER A 158 -21.95 -10.44 8.74
CA SER A 158 -23.34 -9.96 8.68
C SER A 158 -23.46 -9.01 7.49
N VAL A 159 -24.31 -9.39 6.56
CA VAL A 159 -24.75 -8.58 5.43
C VAL A 159 -25.90 -7.73 5.94
N ILE A 160 -25.78 -6.39 5.95
CA ILE A 160 -26.91 -5.50 6.26
C ILE A 160 -27.53 -5.06 4.93
N HIS A 161 -28.75 -5.54 4.65
CA HIS A 161 -29.65 -4.93 3.68
C HIS A 161 -30.73 -4.14 4.43
N THR A 162 -30.88 -2.85 4.10
CA THR A 162 -32.06 -1.98 4.20
C THR A 162 -33.05 -2.11 5.39
N GLY A 163 -32.64 -2.71 6.50
CA GLY A 163 -33.39 -2.77 7.75
C GLY A 163 -32.42 -2.58 8.89
N GLY A 164 -32.59 -1.49 9.64
CA GLY A 164 -31.67 -1.07 10.69
C GLY A 164 -31.39 -2.18 11.72
N LEU A 165 -30.11 -2.38 12.02
CA LEU A 165 -29.66 -3.14 13.18
C LEU A 165 -29.22 -2.15 14.26
N LEU A 166 -29.98 -2.09 15.35
CA LEU A 166 -29.52 -1.55 16.62
C LEU A 166 -28.47 -2.52 17.18
N MET A 167 -27.19 -2.19 17.03
CA MET A 167 -26.13 -2.88 17.76
C MET A 167 -26.07 -2.29 19.16
N GLY A 168 -26.75 -2.96 20.10
CA GLY A 168 -26.76 -2.61 21.52
C GLY A 168 -25.35 -2.45 22.07
N GLY A 169 -25.19 -1.45 22.94
CA GLY A 169 -23.91 -0.98 23.47
C GLY A 169 -23.00 -2.10 23.95
N ALA A 170 -21.90 -2.31 23.22
CA ALA A 170 -20.76 -3.04 23.73
C ALA A 170 -19.80 -2.02 24.37
N ARG A 171 -19.60 -2.21 25.68
CA ARG A 171 -18.62 -1.54 26.55
C ARG A 171 -17.41 -0.95 25.82
N ALA A 172 -17.07 0.28 26.20
CA ALA A 172 -15.81 0.96 25.90
C ALA A 172 -14.60 0.07 26.24
N GLY A 173 -14.07 -0.59 25.22
CA GLY A 173 -12.71 -1.13 25.14
C GLY A 173 -12.05 -0.57 23.88
N PRO A 174 -10.71 -0.62 23.75
CA PRO A 174 -9.96 0.14 22.74
C PRO A 174 -10.01 -0.50 21.34
N HIS A 175 -11.17 -0.95 20.89
CA HIS A 175 -11.35 -1.52 19.55
C HIS A 175 -11.76 -0.41 18.59
N ARG A 176 -10.79 0.08 17.81
CA ARG A 176 -10.94 1.12 16.80
C ARG A 176 -11.53 0.50 15.53
N LEU A 177 -12.74 0.89 15.17
CA LEU A 177 -13.44 0.43 13.96
C LEU A 177 -12.82 1.08 12.72
N ILE A 178 -12.27 0.27 11.80
CA ILE A 178 -11.61 0.73 10.57
C ILE A 178 -12.55 0.49 9.38
N PHE A 179 -12.93 1.56 8.67
CA PHE A 179 -13.63 1.45 7.38
C PHE A 179 -12.60 1.54 6.25
N ILE A 180 -12.61 0.57 5.33
CA ILE A 180 -11.74 0.56 4.14
C ILE A 180 -12.63 0.74 2.91
N MET A 181 -12.51 1.88 2.22
CA MET A 181 -13.13 2.07 0.90
C MET A 181 -12.14 1.61 -0.17
N GLN A 182 -12.56 0.66 -1.02
CA GLN A 182 -11.83 0.27 -2.22
C GLN A 182 -12.80 0.24 -3.40
N THR A 183 -12.47 0.97 -4.47
CA THR A 183 -13.15 0.85 -5.76
C THR A 183 -12.70 -0.46 -6.42
N VAL A 184 -13.63 -1.41 -6.57
CA VAL A 184 -13.41 -2.63 -7.36
C VAL A 184 -13.92 -2.34 -8.78
N PRO A 185 -13.09 -2.50 -9.83
CA PRO A 185 -13.59 -2.42 -11.20
C PRO A 185 -14.64 -3.51 -11.42
N LEU A 186 -15.80 -3.14 -11.97
CA LEU A 186 -16.81 -4.11 -12.40
C LEU A 186 -16.15 -5.01 -13.45
N ARG A 187 -16.04 -6.32 -13.17
CA ARG A 187 -15.75 -7.28 -14.23
C ARG A 187 -16.98 -7.30 -15.13
N GLU A 188 -16.85 -6.81 -16.34
CA GLU A 188 -17.81 -7.09 -17.40
C GLU A 188 -17.89 -8.62 -17.52
N THR A 189 -19.11 -9.12 -17.41
CA THR A 189 -19.41 -10.53 -17.64
C THR A 189 -19.30 -10.74 -19.13
N GLU A 190 -18.28 -11.48 -19.58
CA GLU A 190 -18.23 -11.97 -20.95
C GLU A 190 -19.47 -12.85 -21.20
N GLN A 191 -20.16 -12.58 -22.31
CA GLN A 191 -21.24 -13.41 -22.86
C GLN A 191 -20.72 -14.76 -23.35
#